data_AF-A0AAP2YY49-F1
#
_entry.id   AF-A0AAP2YY49-F1
#
_cell.length_a   1.000
_cell.length_b   1.000
_cell.length_c   1.000
_cell.angle_alpha   90.00
_cell.angle_beta   90.00
_cell.angle_gamma   90.00
#
_symmetry.space_group_name_H-M   'P 1'
#
loop_
_entity.id
_entity.type
_entity.pdbx_description
1 polymer ?
#
loop_
_entity_poly.entity_id
_entity_poly.type
_entity_poly.pdbx_seq_one_letter_code
_entity_poly.pdbx_strand_id
1 'polypeptide(L)'
;MDTNTETDLDTEMDPETRLEADLRNRLAETRSDERADELCHRLLEKDTVNEYLIGLQDDCTRALFYNTATRSITNEPLEESDSDSAPTEHIPNITNRNRLRAWIVDREWSWIHPRYRWIVTRGPSENSTRIRSYRTQNR
;
A
#
# COMPACT_ATOMS: atom_id res chain seq x y z
N MET A 1 29.48 35.81 -24.13
CA MET A 1 29.55 35.94 -22.67
C MET A 1 28.10 36.11 -22.22
N ASP A 2 27.43 34.97 -22.05
CA ASP A 2 27.03 34.41 -20.73
C ASP A 2 25.87 35.25 -20.16
N THR A 3 24.67 34.71 -19.97
CA THR A 3 24.42 33.73 -18.91
C THR A 3 23.35 32.70 -19.27
N ASN A 4 23.65 31.45 -18.93
CA ASN A 4 22.77 30.31 -18.85
C ASN A 4 21.45 30.64 -18.13
N THR A 5 20.32 30.29 -18.75
CA THR A 5 19.10 30.01 -17.98
C THR A 5 19.13 28.51 -17.65
N GLU A 6 19.87 28.20 -16.59
CA GLU A 6 19.83 26.93 -15.88
C GLU A 6 18.43 26.76 -15.28
N THR A 7 17.76 25.70 -15.71
CA THR A 7 16.96 24.74 -14.93
C THR A 7 16.30 25.22 -13.62
N ASP A 8 14.98 25.33 -13.62
CA ASP A 8 14.12 24.82 -12.54
C ASP A 8 12.68 24.66 -13.08
N LEU A 9 12.50 23.64 -13.92
CA LEU A 9 11.18 23.08 -14.19
C LEU A 9 11.01 21.89 -13.25
N ASP A 10 11.04 22.13 -11.94
CA ASP A 10 10.32 21.24 -11.02
C ASP A 10 8.84 21.51 -11.31
N THR A 11 8.32 20.84 -12.34
CA THR A 11 6.87 20.73 -12.52
C THR A 11 6.37 20.17 -11.20
N GLU A 12 5.75 21.02 -10.38
CA GLU A 12 4.98 20.63 -9.21
C GLU A 12 3.91 19.64 -9.71
N MET A 13 4.30 18.37 -9.82
CA MET A 13 3.37 17.33 -10.20
C MET A 13 2.32 17.30 -9.09
N ASP A 14 1.07 17.43 -9.52
CA ASP A 14 -0.08 17.38 -8.63
C ASP A 14 0.02 16.13 -7.73
N PRO A 15 -0.26 16.25 -6.41
CA PRO A 15 -0.16 15.12 -5.49
C PRO A 15 -0.97 13.90 -5.95
N GLU A 16 -2.08 14.10 -6.67
CA GLU A 16 -2.88 13.01 -7.24
C GLU A 16 -2.15 12.33 -8.39
N THR A 17 -1.51 13.10 -9.28
CA THR A 17 -0.69 12.54 -10.37
C THR A 17 0.54 11.80 -9.84
N ARG A 18 1.18 12.31 -8.78
CA ARG A 18 2.29 11.62 -8.09
C ARG A 18 1.82 10.30 -7.46
N LEU A 19 0.65 10.30 -6.83
CA LEU A 19 0.06 9.10 -6.24
C LEU A 19 -0.24 8.04 -7.30
N GLU A 20 -0.88 8.43 -8.40
CA GLU A 20 -1.20 7.53 -9.50
C GLU A 20 0.07 6.92 -10.10
N ALA A 21 1.08 7.75 -10.38
CA ALA A 21 2.35 7.28 -10.93
C ALA A 21 3.07 6.31 -9.98
N ASP A 22 3.09 6.58 -8.67
CA ASP A 22 3.73 5.72 -7.67
C ASP A 22 2.99 4.38 -7.52
N LEU A 23 1.65 4.40 -7.49
CA LEU A 23 0.83 3.18 -7.45
C LEU A 23 0.98 2.34 -8.73
N ARG A 24 0.90 2.98 -9.90
CA ARG A 24 1.06 2.34 -11.22
C ARG A 24 2.45 1.71 -11.36
N ASN A 25 3.51 2.44 -11.00
CA ASN A 25 4.87 1.90 -11.02
C ASN A 25 4.96 0.67 -10.13
N ARG A 26 4.40 0.71 -8.92
CA ARG A 26 4.50 -0.42 -8.00
C ARG A 26 3.73 -1.65 -8.48
N LEU A 27 2.56 -1.44 -9.09
CA LEU A 27 1.83 -2.50 -9.77
C LEU A 27 2.65 -3.07 -10.92
N ALA A 28 3.20 -2.23 -11.81
CA ALA A 28 4.00 -2.65 -12.96
C ALA A 28 5.31 -3.38 -12.58
N GLU A 29 5.94 -3.02 -11.45
CA GLU A 29 7.12 -3.73 -10.93
C GLU A 29 6.81 -5.16 -10.47
N THR A 30 5.61 -5.35 -9.93
CA THR A 30 5.19 -6.63 -9.34
C THR A 30 4.45 -7.50 -10.35
N ARG A 31 3.79 -6.86 -11.32
CA ARG A 31 2.89 -7.44 -12.30
C ARG A 31 3.30 -6.96 -13.69
N SER A 32 3.73 -7.88 -14.55
CA SER A 32 4.12 -7.56 -15.94
C SER A 32 2.92 -7.41 -16.89
N ASP A 33 1.70 -7.46 -16.37
CA ASP A 33 0.45 -7.42 -17.14
C ASP A 33 -0.05 -6.00 -17.44
N GLU A 34 -0.67 -5.84 -18.62
CA GLU A 34 -1.32 -4.60 -19.11
C GLU A 34 -2.49 -4.12 -18.21
N ARG A 35 -2.87 -4.90 -17.19
CA ARG A 35 -3.95 -4.58 -16.25
C ARG A 35 -3.53 -3.66 -15.10
N ALA A 36 -2.23 -3.38 -14.92
CA ALA A 36 -1.75 -2.48 -13.87
C ALA A 36 -2.44 -1.11 -13.92
N ASP A 37 -2.72 -0.61 -15.12
CA ASP A 37 -3.38 0.68 -15.36
C ASP A 37 -4.85 0.67 -14.93
N GLU A 38 -5.58 -0.37 -15.35
CA GLU A 38 -6.99 -0.57 -14.98
C GLU A 38 -7.15 -0.73 -13.47
N LEU A 39 -6.27 -1.52 -12.84
CA LEU A 39 -6.28 -1.71 -11.38
C LEU A 39 -5.96 -0.41 -10.65
N CYS A 40 -4.96 0.35 -11.12
CA CYS A 40 -4.63 1.65 -10.55
C CYS A 40 -5.84 2.59 -10.59
N HIS A 41 -6.50 2.72 -11.74
CA HIS A 41 -7.69 3.56 -11.88
C HIS A 41 -8.84 3.09 -10.98
N ARG A 42 -9.13 1.79 -10.95
CA ARG A 42 -10.20 1.22 -10.10
C ARG A 42 -9.94 1.46 -8.61
N LEU A 43 -8.68 1.36 -8.18
CA LEU A 43 -8.29 1.61 -6.79
C LEU A 43 -8.45 3.07 -6.38
N LEU A 44 -8.05 4.00 -7.26
CA LEU A 44 -8.16 5.43 -7.01
C LEU A 44 -9.61 5.91 -7.09
N GLU A 45 -10.43 5.36 -8.00
CA GLU A 45 -11.87 5.65 -8.05
C GLU A 45 -12.58 5.26 -6.74
N LYS A 46 -12.08 4.20 -6.08
CA LYS A 46 -12.60 3.74 -4.79
C LYS A 46 -12.06 4.54 -3.58
N ASP A 47 -10.91 5.22 -3.71
CA ASP A 47 -10.39 6.17 -2.71
C ASP A 47 -11.28 7.41 -2.67
N THR A 48 -12.34 7.34 -1.87
CA THR A 48 -13.34 8.39 -1.73
C THR A 48 -13.37 8.94 -0.30
N VAL A 49 -14.18 9.98 -0.06
CA VAL A 49 -14.31 10.61 1.26
C VAL A 49 -14.71 9.66 2.39
N ASN A 50 -15.32 8.52 2.07
CA ASN A 50 -15.80 7.54 3.05
C ASN A 50 -15.00 6.23 3.06
N GLU A 51 -14.13 6.02 2.07
CA GLU A 51 -13.39 4.79 1.89
C GLU A 51 -11.99 5.12 1.41
N TYR A 52 -11.02 4.92 2.29
CA TYR A 52 -9.65 5.38 2.08
C TYR A 52 -8.73 4.21 1.75
N LEU A 53 -8.03 4.26 0.62
CA LEU A 53 -7.02 3.28 0.26
C LEU A 53 -5.84 3.36 1.24
N ILE A 54 -5.61 2.27 1.97
CA ILE A 54 -4.50 2.13 2.91
C ILE A 54 -3.24 1.72 2.15
N GLY A 55 -3.33 0.67 1.34
CA GLY A 55 -2.19 0.06 0.68
C GLY A 55 -2.51 -1.27 0.02
N LEU A 56 -1.47 -1.89 -0.52
CA LEU A 56 -1.49 -3.21 -1.15
C LEU A 56 -0.68 -4.23 -0.35
N GLN A 57 -1.19 -5.45 -0.28
CA GLN A 57 -0.55 -6.60 0.37
C GLN A 57 -0.38 -7.77 -0.62
N ASP A 58 0.36 -8.79 -0.18
CA ASP A 58 0.53 -10.07 -0.86
C ASP A 58 1.00 -9.89 -2.32
N ASP A 59 2.13 -9.20 -2.52
CA ASP A 59 2.69 -8.91 -3.85
C ASP A 59 1.71 -8.19 -4.78
N CYS A 60 1.02 -7.18 -4.23
CA CYS A 60 0.05 -6.39 -4.97
C CYS A 60 -1.08 -7.24 -5.57
N THR A 61 -1.53 -8.26 -4.85
CA THR A 61 -2.72 -9.06 -5.20
C THR A 61 -3.94 -8.67 -4.37
N ARG A 62 -3.75 -8.00 -3.23
CA ARG A 62 -4.84 -7.57 -2.34
C ARG A 62 -4.74 -6.08 -2.04
N ALA A 63 -5.90 -5.44 -2.00
CA ALA A 63 -6.03 -4.03 -1.66
C ALA A 63 -6.82 -3.85 -0.37
N LEU A 64 -6.40 -2.88 0.42
CA LEU A 64 -6.98 -2.63 1.72
C LEU A 64 -7.52 -1.22 1.82
N PHE A 65 -8.78 -1.14 2.25
CA PHE A 65 -9.53 0.11 2.34
C PHE A 65 -10.03 0.32 3.75
N TYR A 66 -9.87 1.53 4.27
CA TYR A 66 -10.45 1.95 5.53
C TYR A 66 -11.74 2.71 5.28
N ASN A 67 -12.87 2.12 5.67
CA ASN A 67 -14.16 2.76 5.59
C ASN A 67 -14.43 3.57 6.87
N THR A 68 -14.49 4.90 6.77
CA THR A 68 -14.72 5.77 7.93
C THR A 68 -16.15 5.75 8.45
N ALA A 69 -17.12 5.49 7.58
CA ALA A 69 -18.53 5.43 7.95
C ALA A 69 -18.82 4.25 8.87
N THR A 70 -18.29 3.07 8.52
CA THR A 70 -18.45 1.83 9.29
C THR A 70 -17.31 1.58 10.27
N ARG A 71 -16.24 2.37 10.20
CA ARG A 71 -15.01 2.21 11.00
C ARG A 71 -14.45 0.79 10.89
N SER A 72 -14.37 0.31 9.67
CA SER A 72 -13.91 -1.04 9.33
C SER A 72 -12.82 -0.99 8.27
N ILE A 73 -12.02 -2.04 8.21
CA ILE A 73 -11.06 -2.25 7.13
C ILE A 73 -11.59 -3.37 6.25
N THR A 74 -11.61 -3.13 4.95
CA THR A 74 -11.94 -4.13 3.94
C THR A 74 -10.65 -4.56 3.28
N ASN A 75 -10.38 -5.86 3.25
CA ASN A 75 -9.29 -6.46 2.51
C ASN A 75 -9.89 -7.25 1.35
N GLU A 76 -9.74 -6.74 0.13
CA GLU A 76 -10.32 -7.33 -1.06
C GLU A 76 -9.24 -7.78 -2.05
N PRO A 77 -9.45 -8.92 -2.73
CA PRO A 77 -8.58 -9.33 -3.83
C PRO A 77 -8.73 -8.35 -5.00
N LEU A 78 -7.61 -8.06 -5.67
CA LEU A 78 -7.60 -7.20 -6.86
C LEU A 78 -8.14 -7.94 -8.10
N GLU A 79 -7.97 -9.25 -8.16
CA GLU A 79 -8.41 -10.06 -9.28
C GLU A 79 -9.73 -10.76 -8.97
N GLU A 80 -10.74 -10.48 -9.79
CA GLU A 80 -12.01 -11.20 -9.80
C GLU A 80 -11.87 -12.55 -10.52
N SER A 81 -10.84 -13.35 -10.24
CA SER A 81 -10.73 -14.71 -10.79
C SER A 81 -9.55 -15.41 -10.15
N ASP A 82 -9.85 -16.25 -9.16
CA ASP A 82 -9.93 -17.69 -9.35
C ASP A 82 -10.70 -18.25 -8.14
N SER A 83 -11.25 -19.45 -8.23
CA SER A 83 -12.02 -20.07 -7.12
C SER A 83 -11.20 -20.31 -5.83
N ASP A 84 -9.92 -19.90 -5.83
CA ASP A 84 -8.95 -19.95 -4.73
C ASP A 84 -8.60 -18.56 -4.15
N SER A 85 -9.12 -17.47 -4.74
CA SER A 85 -8.91 -16.13 -4.20
C SER A 85 -9.59 -16.00 -2.85
N ALA A 86 -8.79 -15.80 -1.80
CA ALA A 86 -9.29 -15.66 -0.45
C ALA A 86 -10.37 -14.57 -0.37
N PRO A 87 -11.50 -14.84 0.30
CA PRO A 87 -12.67 -13.97 0.29
C PRO A 87 -12.33 -12.58 0.83
N THR A 88 -13.13 -11.59 0.42
CA THR A 88 -13.08 -10.25 1.00
C THR A 88 -13.22 -10.34 2.51
N GLU A 89 -12.17 -9.95 3.23
CA GLU A 89 -12.15 -9.97 4.68
C GLU A 89 -12.55 -8.59 5.20
N HIS A 90 -13.58 -8.56 6.03
CA HIS A 90 -13.99 -7.35 6.74
C HIS A 90 -13.51 -7.41 8.18
N ILE A 91 -12.72 -6.41 8.57
CA ILE A 91 -12.19 -6.24 9.92
C ILE A 91 -12.97 -5.10 10.57
N PRO A 92 -13.98 -5.41 11.40
CA PRO A 92 -14.77 -4.40 12.07
C PRO A 92 -14.01 -3.77 13.24
N ASN A 93 -14.60 -2.71 13.82
CA ASN A 93 -14.20 -2.15 15.11
C ASN A 93 -12.85 -1.39 15.14
N ILE A 94 -12.48 -0.76 14.02
CA ILE A 94 -11.35 0.18 13.94
C ILE A 94 -11.85 1.57 14.35
N THR A 95 -12.17 1.67 15.63
CA THR A 95 -12.92 2.78 16.23
C THR A 95 -12.16 4.09 16.33
N ASN A 96 -10.82 4.05 16.29
CA ASN A 96 -9.99 5.24 16.36
C ASN A 96 -8.71 5.12 15.52
N ARG A 97 -8.08 6.28 15.28
CA ARG A 97 -6.83 6.39 14.51
C ARG A 97 -5.67 5.61 15.12
N ASN A 98 -5.64 5.44 16.45
CA ASN A 98 -4.59 4.67 17.13
C ASN A 98 -4.70 3.17 16.84
N ARG A 99 -5.91 2.61 16.84
CA ARG A 99 -6.19 1.23 16.45
C ARG A 99 -5.87 1.01 14.98
N LEU A 100 -6.30 1.93 14.10
CA LEU A 100 -5.94 1.88 12.68
C LEU A 100 -4.43 1.87 12.49
N ARG A 101 -3.72 2.78 13.18
CA ARG A 101 -2.25 2.84 13.15
C ARG A 101 -1.59 1.56 13.63
N ALA A 102 -1.99 1.04 14.80
CA ALA A 102 -1.42 -0.20 15.33
C ALA A 102 -1.64 -1.37 14.37
N TRP A 103 -2.83 -1.44 13.77
CA TRP A 103 -3.18 -2.45 12.78
C TRP A 103 -2.35 -2.34 11.50
N ILE A 104 -2.09 -1.11 11.00
CA ILE A 104 -1.23 -0.87 9.84
C ILE A 104 0.23 -1.27 10.12
N VAL A 105 0.75 -0.99 11.32
CA VAL A 105 2.16 -1.26 11.66
C VAL A 105 2.45 -2.74 11.84
N ASP A 106 1.46 -3.54 12.25
CA ASP A 106 1.61 -4.99 12.49
C ASP A 106 1.64 -5.82 11.20
N ARG A 107 1.60 -5.18 10.03
CA ARG A 107 1.42 -5.82 8.73
C ARG A 107 2.54 -5.52 7.74
N GLU A 108 2.79 -6.48 6.86
CA GLU A 108 3.70 -6.33 5.74
C GLU A 108 2.98 -5.71 4.54
N TRP A 109 3.59 -4.71 3.93
CA TRP A 109 3.00 -3.95 2.83
C TRP A 109 3.89 -4.07 1.60
N SER A 110 3.32 -4.56 0.50
CA SER A 110 3.97 -4.48 -0.80
C SER A 110 3.97 -3.04 -1.30
N TRP A 111 2.92 -2.29 -0.95
CA TRP A 111 2.81 -0.86 -1.17
C TRP A 111 1.95 -0.24 -0.07
N ILE A 112 2.29 0.97 0.36
CA ILE A 112 1.44 1.73 1.28
C ILE A 112 1.21 3.12 0.71
N HIS A 113 -0.05 3.56 0.80
CA HIS A 113 -0.46 4.85 0.31
C HIS A 113 0.33 5.96 1.03
N PRO A 114 0.84 6.99 0.31
CA PRO A 114 1.65 8.08 0.88
C PRO A 114 1.07 8.72 2.15
N ARG A 115 -0.26 8.87 2.20
CA ARG A 115 -1.02 9.33 3.39
C ARG A 115 -0.71 8.54 4.67
N TYR A 116 -0.36 7.26 4.57
CA TYR A 116 -0.06 6.38 5.69
C TYR A 116 1.43 6.01 5.79
N ARG A 117 2.28 6.41 4.84
CA ARG A 117 3.73 6.16 4.89
C ARG A 117 4.36 6.62 6.20
N TRP A 118 4.01 7.81 6.70
CA TRP A 118 4.52 8.34 7.98
C TRP A 118 4.25 7.42 9.20
N ILE A 119 3.26 6.53 9.10
CA ILE A 119 2.91 5.55 10.14
C ILE A 119 3.95 4.43 10.19
N VAL A 120 4.33 3.90 9.04
CA VAL A 120 5.26 2.77 8.92
C VAL A 120 6.72 3.19 8.90
N THR A 121 7.04 4.41 8.43
CA THR A 121 8.41 4.96 8.46
C THR A 121 8.88 5.23 9.91
N ARG A 122 7.97 5.21 10.88
CA ARG A 122 8.29 5.15 12.31
C ARG A 122 8.01 3.75 12.87
N GLY A 123 8.62 2.74 12.26
CA GLY A 123 8.84 1.41 12.87
C GLY A 123 10.08 1.44 13.79
N PRO A 124 10.16 0.53 14.77
CA PRO A 124 11.03 0.66 15.94
C PRO A 124 12.51 0.64 15.54
N SER A 125 13.33 1.43 16.25
CA SER A 125 14.76 1.16 16.36
C SER A 125 15.00 -0.34 16.51
N GLU A 126 15.78 -0.91 15.59
CA GLU A 126 16.62 -2.10 15.77
C GLU A 126 16.00 -3.22 16.63
N ASN A 127 15.27 -4.16 16.02
CA ASN A 127 15.20 -5.55 16.52
C ASN A 127 14.43 -6.46 15.57
N SER A 128 15.12 -7.07 14.60
CA SER A 128 14.83 -8.46 14.17
C SER A 128 15.88 -9.00 13.20
N THR A 129 17.16 -8.83 13.53
CA THR A 129 18.17 -9.83 13.15
C THR A 129 18.13 -10.95 14.19
N ARG A 130 17.13 -11.82 14.09
CA ARG A 130 17.22 -13.18 14.64
C ARG A 130 16.74 -14.16 13.60
N ILE A 131 17.55 -14.30 12.55
CA ILE A 131 17.67 -15.56 11.81
C ILE A 131 18.08 -16.61 12.84
N ARG A 132 17.09 -17.33 13.37
CA ARG A 132 17.32 -18.52 14.19
C ARG A 132 17.58 -19.66 13.23
N SER A 133 18.79 -19.68 12.66
CA SER A 133 19.33 -20.88 12.02
C SER A 133 19.53 -21.94 13.10
N TYR A 134 18.50 -22.71 13.42
CA TYR A 134 18.68 -24.00 14.08
C TYR A 134 19.14 -25.02 13.04
N ARG A 135 20.42 -24.92 12.69
CA ARG A 135 21.18 -26.05 12.17
C ARG A 135 21.38 -27.02 13.33
N THR A 136 20.44 -27.94 13.51
CA THR A 136 20.66 -29.11 14.36
C THR A 136 21.69 -30.00 13.67
N GLN A 137 22.96 -29.80 14.02
CA GLN A 137 24.06 -30.75 13.79
C GLN A 137 24.41 -31.39 15.13
N ASN A 138 24.13 -32.70 15.26
CA ASN A 138 24.92 -33.74 15.93
C ASN A 138 24.01 -34.95 16.12
N ARG A 139 24.20 -36.03 15.34
CA ARG A 139 25.18 -37.12 15.50
C ARG A 139 24.66 -38.20 16.44
#